data_AF-A0A3E1E5C9-F1
#
_entry.id   AF-A0A3E1E5C9-F1
#
_cell.length_a   1.000
_cell.length_b   1.000
_cell.length_c   1.000
_cell.angle_alpha   90.00
_cell.angle_beta   90.00
_cell.angle_gamma   90.00
#
_symmetry.space_group_name_H-M   'P 1'
#
loop_
_entity.id
_entity.type
_entity.pdbx_description
1 polymer ?
#
loop_
_entity_poly.entity_id
_entity_poly.type
_entity_poly.pdbx_seq_one_letter_code
_entity_poly.pdbx_strand_id
1 'polypeptide(L)'
;MDWTRWKPSERANLCFIVKNGRVLLIRKKRGLGAGKINAPGGKLEPGETALQAAIRETQEEVGVTPLHLEERGLLRFQFIDGYSLNCVVFLASDLEGEPISTAEADPLWVDLAEVPYHEMWADDKEWLPTVLAGGTFTGSFLFDGEKMLEKAVSFHGPYHADAGRSALVAGCGFVGLATARLLQAAGWRVTGCTHSADSAAALAGESFPVVACDISSEASVGEVLGGHHGVDLVLHCASSGKGGADAYRSVYFRGAQVLGGLLAPRYLLFTSSTSVYAQVSGEWVTELSPAEPPRETGKILRETEEWVLAQGGAVARLAGIYGPGRSVLLRKYFSGEAVIEGDGRRWINQIHRDDAASGLLHLAQLGLPGVFNLGDSSPAEQRSLYEWLAVKFGLALPPEGPVNTERKRGWTHKQVSNKRLRELGWEPRYSSFFSAVESDAELVPLAQAQAASQSSLKPEDGTGD
;
A
#
# COMPACT_ATOMS: atom_id res chain seq x y z
N MET A 1 -6.51 14.98 -29.44
CA MET A 1 -6.88 15.86 -28.30
C MET A 1 -5.83 15.73 -27.19
N ASP A 2 -5.45 16.82 -26.50
CA ASP A 2 -4.55 16.72 -25.33
C ASP A 2 -5.36 16.41 -24.07
N TRP A 3 -5.49 15.12 -23.78
CA TRP A 3 -6.26 14.62 -22.63
C TRP A 3 -5.64 14.98 -21.27
N THR A 4 -4.40 15.47 -21.23
CA THR A 4 -3.72 15.87 -19.97
C THR A 4 -4.19 17.24 -19.47
N ARG A 5 -4.65 18.11 -20.39
CA ARG A 5 -5.17 19.46 -20.10
C ARG A 5 -6.68 19.57 -20.31
N TRP A 6 -7.30 18.50 -20.80
CA TRP A 6 -8.74 18.42 -21.02
C TRP A 6 -9.51 18.55 -19.71
N LYS A 7 -10.62 19.29 -19.75
CA LYS A 7 -11.54 19.45 -18.63
C LYS A 7 -12.95 19.12 -19.11
N PRO A 8 -13.70 18.29 -18.36
CA PRO A 8 -15.07 17.99 -18.71
C PRO A 8 -15.99 19.17 -18.40
N SER A 9 -17.05 19.32 -19.18
CA SER A 9 -18.20 20.15 -18.82
C SER A 9 -19.07 19.50 -17.74
N GLU A 10 -19.07 18.17 -17.65
CA GLU A 10 -19.89 17.42 -16.70
C GLU A 10 -19.15 16.24 -16.07
N ARG A 11 -19.61 15.83 -14.88
CA ARG A 11 -19.13 14.62 -14.20
C ARG A 11 -20.30 13.67 -13.98
N ALA A 12 -20.06 12.38 -14.19
CA ALA A 12 -21.04 11.34 -13.95
C ALA A 12 -20.40 10.09 -13.33
N ASN A 13 -21.24 9.08 -13.10
CA ASN A 13 -20.82 7.76 -12.68
C ASN A 13 -21.54 6.66 -13.49
N LEU A 14 -21.02 5.44 -13.41
CA LEU A 14 -21.70 4.19 -13.78
C LEU A 14 -21.46 3.17 -12.67
N CYS A 15 -22.48 2.40 -12.30
CA CYS A 15 -22.41 1.38 -11.25
C CYS A 15 -22.86 0.02 -11.79
N PHE A 16 -21.90 -0.86 -12.10
CA PHE A 16 -22.18 -2.25 -12.47
C PHE A 16 -22.34 -3.08 -11.20
N ILE A 17 -23.44 -3.81 -11.06
CA ILE A 17 -23.64 -4.72 -9.93
C ILE A 17 -23.53 -6.16 -10.43
N VAL A 18 -22.54 -6.90 -9.94
CA VAL A 18 -22.33 -8.30 -10.31
C VAL A 18 -22.69 -9.19 -9.13
N LYS A 19 -23.67 -10.07 -9.34
CA LYS A 19 -24.15 -11.03 -8.33
C LYS A 19 -24.44 -12.36 -9.00
N ASN A 20 -23.93 -13.45 -8.43
CA ASN A 20 -24.18 -14.83 -8.90
C ASN A 20 -23.87 -15.05 -10.40
N GLY A 21 -22.76 -14.49 -10.90
CA GLY A 21 -22.34 -14.65 -12.31
C GLY A 21 -23.17 -13.83 -13.31
N ARG A 22 -24.00 -12.91 -12.83
CA ARG A 22 -24.81 -11.99 -13.62
C ARG A 22 -24.48 -10.56 -13.30
N VAL A 23 -24.70 -9.66 -14.26
CA VAL A 23 -24.58 -8.22 -14.09
C VAL A 23 -25.96 -7.57 -14.21
N LEU A 24 -26.27 -6.64 -13.31
CA LEU A 24 -27.45 -5.78 -13.42
C LEU A 24 -27.15 -4.65 -14.39
N LEU A 25 -27.90 -4.61 -15.47
CA LEU A 25 -27.90 -3.53 -16.46
C LEU A 25 -29.28 -2.87 -16.48
N ILE A 26 -29.38 -1.78 -17.23
CA ILE A 26 -30.60 -1.03 -17.44
C ILE A 26 -30.80 -0.75 -18.92
N ARG A 27 -32.05 -0.80 -19.39
CA ARG A 27 -32.45 -0.21 -20.66
C ARG A 27 -32.95 1.21 -20.39
N LYS A 28 -32.19 2.20 -20.86
CA LYS A 28 -32.45 3.60 -20.53
C LYS A 28 -33.65 4.13 -21.32
N LYS A 29 -34.63 4.73 -20.65
CA LYS A 29 -35.84 5.28 -21.29
C LYS A 29 -35.69 6.76 -21.68
N ARG A 30 -34.82 7.50 -20.98
CA ARG A 30 -34.68 8.96 -21.12
C ARG A 30 -33.21 9.39 -21.01
N GLY A 31 -32.92 10.62 -21.43
CA GLY A 31 -31.59 11.22 -21.33
C GLY A 31 -30.59 10.71 -22.38
N LEU A 32 -29.30 10.97 -22.12
CA LEU A 32 -28.21 10.56 -23.01
C LEU A 32 -28.16 9.04 -23.10
N GLY A 33 -28.27 8.49 -24.32
CA GLY A 33 -28.29 7.04 -24.55
C GLY A 33 -29.66 6.38 -24.36
N ALA A 34 -30.76 7.14 -24.39
CA ALA A 34 -32.11 6.57 -24.42
C ALA A 34 -32.24 5.50 -25.53
N GLY A 35 -32.78 4.34 -25.18
CA GLY A 35 -32.89 3.16 -26.03
C GLY A 35 -31.74 2.15 -25.89
N LYS A 36 -30.57 2.58 -25.39
CA LYS A 36 -29.39 1.72 -25.20
C LYS A 36 -29.43 0.97 -23.86
N ILE A 37 -28.62 -0.07 -23.77
CA ILE A 37 -28.32 -0.78 -22.52
C ILE A 37 -27.08 -0.16 -21.88
N ASN A 38 -27.12 0.09 -20.57
CA ASN A 38 -25.97 0.56 -19.78
C ASN A 38 -26.05 0.05 -18.33
N ALA A 39 -25.08 0.38 -17.48
CA ALA A 39 -25.23 0.33 -16.03
C ALA A 39 -26.09 1.50 -15.52
N PRO A 40 -26.73 1.37 -14.34
CA PRO A 40 -27.24 2.51 -13.60
C PRO A 40 -26.17 3.59 -13.42
N GLY A 41 -26.56 4.85 -13.51
CA GLY A 41 -25.65 5.97 -13.27
C GLY A 41 -26.05 7.27 -13.97
N GLY A 42 -25.55 8.36 -13.40
CA GLY A 42 -25.92 9.71 -13.84
C GLY A 42 -24.99 10.78 -13.32
N LYS A 43 -25.44 12.03 -13.46
CA LYS A 43 -24.62 13.21 -13.22
C LYS A 43 -24.41 13.41 -11.72
N LEU A 44 -23.21 13.86 -11.36
CA LEU A 44 -22.93 14.26 -9.98
C LEU A 44 -23.65 15.56 -9.66
N GLU A 45 -24.30 15.61 -8.50
CA GLU A 45 -24.87 16.84 -7.96
C GLU A 45 -23.79 17.73 -7.30
N PRO A 46 -24.03 19.05 -7.17
CA PRO A 46 -23.10 19.94 -6.47
C PRO A 46 -22.81 19.48 -5.03
N GLY A 47 -21.54 19.19 -4.74
CA GLY A 47 -21.08 18.75 -3.41
C GLY A 47 -21.09 17.24 -3.19
N GLU A 48 -21.54 16.46 -4.17
CA GLU A 48 -21.62 15.00 -4.10
C GLU A 48 -20.32 14.33 -4.59
N THR A 49 -19.90 13.24 -3.93
CA THR A 49 -18.82 12.37 -4.43
C THR A 49 -19.34 11.41 -5.50
N ALA A 50 -18.46 10.90 -6.37
CA ALA A 50 -18.86 9.93 -7.39
C ALA A 50 -19.47 8.64 -6.79
N LEU A 51 -18.99 8.23 -5.61
CA LEU A 51 -19.53 7.07 -4.89
C LEU A 51 -20.95 7.34 -4.35
N GLN A 52 -21.18 8.53 -3.75
CA GLN A 52 -22.51 8.92 -3.30
C GLN A 52 -23.49 9.01 -4.48
N ALA A 53 -23.05 9.62 -5.60
CA ALA A 53 -23.82 9.68 -6.83
C ALA A 53 -24.14 8.28 -7.37
N ALA A 54 -23.18 7.35 -7.35
CA ALA A 54 -23.43 5.98 -7.79
C ALA A 54 -24.50 5.27 -6.96
N ILE A 55 -24.49 5.46 -5.65
CA ILE A 55 -25.52 4.90 -4.76
C ILE A 55 -26.88 5.57 -5.04
N ARG A 56 -26.94 6.91 -5.06
CA ARG A 56 -28.18 7.66 -5.29
C ARG A 56 -28.80 7.34 -6.65
N GLU A 57 -28.02 7.43 -7.73
CA GLU A 57 -28.50 7.17 -9.10
C GLU A 57 -28.99 5.73 -9.25
N THR A 58 -28.30 4.75 -8.64
CA THR A 58 -28.78 3.36 -8.64
C THR A 58 -30.11 3.22 -7.89
N GLN A 59 -30.28 3.91 -6.77
CA GLN A 59 -31.55 3.92 -6.04
C GLN A 59 -32.67 4.60 -6.84
N GLU A 60 -32.38 5.70 -7.54
CA GLU A 60 -33.35 6.46 -8.33
C GLU A 60 -33.75 5.73 -9.62
N GLU A 61 -32.78 5.17 -10.36
CA GLU A 61 -33.03 4.54 -11.65
C GLU A 61 -33.62 3.12 -11.51
N VAL A 62 -33.28 2.38 -10.46
CA VAL A 62 -33.69 0.96 -10.32
C VAL A 62 -34.12 0.52 -8.92
N GLY A 63 -34.16 1.42 -7.93
CA GLY A 63 -34.75 1.13 -6.61
C GLY A 63 -33.93 0.22 -5.70
N VAL A 64 -32.64 0.01 -5.98
CA VAL A 64 -31.74 -0.82 -5.15
C VAL A 64 -30.54 -0.04 -4.65
N THR A 65 -29.98 -0.49 -3.53
CA THR A 65 -28.73 0.04 -2.98
C THR A 65 -27.58 -0.90 -3.33
N PRO A 66 -26.61 -0.47 -4.14
CA PRO A 66 -25.42 -1.27 -4.41
C PRO A 66 -24.57 -1.41 -3.14
N LEU A 67 -23.96 -2.57 -2.95
CA LEU A 67 -23.10 -2.88 -1.81
C LEU A 67 -21.69 -3.23 -2.29
N HIS A 68 -20.70 -2.87 -1.47
CA HIS A 68 -19.28 -3.25 -1.68
C HIS A 68 -18.75 -2.68 -3.00
N LEU A 69 -19.01 -1.39 -3.25
CA LEU A 69 -18.60 -0.72 -4.46
C LEU A 69 -17.08 -0.51 -4.48
N GLU A 70 -16.48 -0.85 -5.61
CA GLU A 70 -15.07 -0.57 -5.89
C GLU A 70 -14.96 0.25 -7.17
N GLU A 71 -14.17 1.32 -7.15
CA GLU A 71 -13.86 2.10 -8.34
C GLU A 71 -13.00 1.25 -9.29
N ARG A 72 -13.46 1.08 -10.54
CA ARG A 72 -12.80 0.24 -11.56
C ARG A 72 -12.28 1.02 -12.76
N GLY A 73 -12.63 2.28 -12.92
CA GLY A 73 -12.01 3.08 -13.97
C GLY A 73 -12.58 4.47 -14.16
N LEU A 74 -11.96 5.18 -15.10
CA LEU A 74 -12.30 6.55 -15.45
C LEU A 74 -12.48 6.67 -16.97
N LEU A 75 -13.61 7.23 -17.38
CA LEU A 75 -13.97 7.48 -18.77
C LEU A 75 -13.95 8.99 -19.05
N ARG A 76 -13.30 9.39 -20.14
CA ARG A 76 -13.29 10.76 -20.65
C ARG A 76 -13.94 10.78 -22.02
N PHE A 77 -15.06 11.45 -22.14
CA PHE A 77 -15.80 11.59 -23.39
C PHE A 77 -15.72 13.02 -23.88
N GLN A 78 -15.32 13.20 -25.13
CA GLN A 78 -15.49 14.44 -25.85
C GLN A 78 -16.45 14.19 -27.02
N PHE A 79 -17.41 15.09 -27.22
CA PHE A 79 -18.26 15.13 -28.40
C PHE A 79 -17.86 16.32 -29.27
N ILE A 80 -18.00 16.19 -30.60
CA ILE A 80 -17.62 17.27 -31.53
C ILE A 80 -18.51 18.52 -31.41
N ASP A 81 -19.69 18.38 -30.81
CA ASP A 81 -20.61 19.49 -30.51
C ASP A 81 -20.17 20.33 -29.29
N GLY A 82 -19.07 19.94 -28.64
CA GLY A 82 -18.48 20.62 -27.49
C GLY A 82 -18.86 19.99 -26.14
N TYR A 83 -19.83 19.08 -26.10
CA TYR A 83 -20.17 18.38 -24.86
C TYR A 83 -19.00 17.49 -24.40
N SER A 84 -18.71 17.50 -23.10
CA SER A 84 -17.60 16.74 -22.54
C SER A 84 -17.94 16.19 -21.15
N LEU A 85 -17.68 14.91 -20.94
CA LEU A 85 -18.12 14.16 -19.77
C LEU A 85 -16.98 13.35 -19.18
N ASN A 86 -16.78 13.46 -17.88
CA ASN A 86 -15.89 12.58 -17.13
C ASN A 86 -16.72 11.64 -16.24
N CYS A 87 -16.60 10.34 -16.43
CA CYS A 87 -17.43 9.34 -15.79
C CYS A 87 -16.59 8.33 -14.99
N VAL A 88 -16.89 8.18 -13.70
CA VAL A 88 -16.26 7.18 -12.83
C VAL A 88 -17.03 5.88 -12.89
N VAL A 89 -16.34 4.75 -13.06
CA VAL A 89 -16.97 3.42 -13.15
C VAL A 89 -16.77 2.67 -11.85
N PHE A 90 -17.86 2.16 -11.28
CA PHE A 90 -17.88 1.31 -10.09
C PHE A 90 -18.33 -0.11 -10.43
N LEU A 91 -17.81 -1.07 -9.68
CA LEU A 91 -18.27 -2.45 -9.63
C LEU A 91 -18.70 -2.79 -8.20
N ALA A 92 -19.96 -3.14 -8.02
CA ALA A 92 -20.53 -3.64 -6.79
C ALA A 92 -20.62 -5.17 -6.85
N SER A 93 -20.38 -5.85 -5.73
CA SER A 93 -20.47 -7.31 -5.64
C SER A 93 -21.76 -7.82 -5.00
N ASP A 94 -22.59 -6.92 -4.47
CA ASP A 94 -23.90 -7.24 -3.94
C ASP A 94 -24.84 -6.01 -3.99
N LEU A 95 -26.09 -6.19 -3.60
CA LEU A 95 -27.09 -5.14 -3.49
C LEU A 95 -28.13 -5.45 -2.39
N GLU A 96 -28.78 -4.39 -1.91
CA GLU A 96 -29.97 -4.46 -1.07
C GLU A 96 -31.21 -3.98 -1.85
N GLY A 97 -32.32 -4.71 -1.71
CA GLY A 97 -33.57 -4.47 -2.45
C GLY A 97 -33.72 -5.36 -3.68
N GLU A 98 -34.81 -5.15 -4.43
CA GLU A 98 -35.09 -5.83 -5.69
C GLU A 98 -35.20 -4.80 -6.82
N PRO A 99 -34.48 -4.96 -7.95
CA PRO A 99 -34.54 -3.98 -9.04
C PRO A 99 -35.95 -3.82 -9.60
N ILE A 100 -36.42 -2.58 -9.68
CA ILE A 100 -37.74 -2.23 -10.21
C ILE A 100 -37.61 -1.35 -11.46
N SER A 101 -38.60 -1.46 -12.34
CA SER A 101 -38.77 -0.53 -13.45
C SER A 101 -39.16 0.86 -12.91
N THR A 102 -38.52 1.90 -13.42
CA THR A 102 -38.79 3.29 -13.05
C THR A 102 -39.18 4.11 -14.29
N ALA A 103 -39.43 5.40 -14.09
CA ALA A 103 -39.60 6.35 -15.19
C ALA A 103 -38.33 6.53 -16.02
N GLU A 104 -37.17 6.15 -15.48
CA GLU A 104 -35.85 6.41 -16.05
C GLU A 104 -35.32 5.20 -16.82
N ALA A 105 -35.54 4.00 -16.30
CA ALA A 105 -35.03 2.79 -16.93
C ALA A 105 -35.80 1.51 -16.57
N ASP A 106 -35.56 0.46 -17.36
CA ASP A 106 -35.98 -0.92 -17.04
C ASP A 106 -34.75 -1.76 -16.65
N PRO A 107 -34.69 -2.33 -15.44
CA PRO A 107 -33.58 -3.19 -15.03
C PRO A 107 -33.64 -4.55 -15.75
N LEU A 108 -32.46 -5.12 -16.01
CA LEU A 108 -32.31 -6.47 -16.55
C LEU A 108 -31.06 -7.14 -15.97
N TRP A 109 -31.22 -8.39 -15.53
CA TRP A 109 -30.09 -9.25 -15.19
C TRP A 109 -29.60 -9.97 -16.43
N VAL A 110 -28.31 -9.86 -16.70
CA VAL A 110 -27.66 -10.49 -17.85
C VAL A 110 -26.53 -11.39 -17.37
N ASP A 111 -26.42 -12.60 -17.92
CA ASP A 111 -25.27 -13.46 -17.67
C ASP A 111 -23.99 -12.79 -18.18
N LEU A 112 -22.89 -12.87 -17.40
CA LEU A 112 -21.64 -12.13 -17.73
C LEU A 112 -21.07 -12.50 -19.12
N ALA A 113 -21.33 -13.72 -19.60
CA ALA A 113 -20.92 -14.18 -20.92
C ALA A 113 -21.81 -13.67 -22.07
N GLU A 114 -22.97 -13.09 -21.76
CA GLU A 114 -24.02 -12.71 -22.71
C GLU A 114 -24.31 -11.20 -22.71
N VAL A 115 -23.39 -10.40 -22.17
CA VAL A 115 -23.53 -8.94 -22.17
C VAL A 115 -23.76 -8.41 -23.60
N PRO A 116 -24.86 -7.69 -23.86
CA PRO A 116 -25.29 -7.33 -25.21
C PRO A 116 -24.54 -6.08 -25.70
N TYR A 117 -23.21 -6.17 -25.87
CA TYR A 117 -22.35 -5.05 -26.28
C TYR A 117 -22.79 -4.32 -27.56
N HIS A 118 -23.58 -4.97 -28.41
CA HIS A 118 -24.13 -4.40 -29.64
C HIS A 118 -25.31 -3.44 -29.42
N GLU A 119 -25.97 -3.52 -28.26
CA GLU A 119 -27.04 -2.60 -27.81
C GLU A 119 -26.52 -1.50 -26.87
N MET A 120 -25.23 -1.53 -26.55
CA MET A 120 -24.55 -0.61 -25.65
C MET A 120 -23.90 0.56 -26.41
N TRP A 121 -23.22 1.48 -25.72
CA TRP A 121 -22.40 2.46 -26.40
C TRP A 121 -21.19 1.81 -27.07
N ALA A 122 -20.68 2.44 -28.13
CA ALA A 122 -19.64 1.84 -28.98
C ALA A 122 -18.31 1.61 -28.23
N ASP A 123 -18.07 2.35 -27.16
CA ASP A 123 -16.90 2.22 -26.28
C ASP A 123 -17.04 1.12 -25.23
N ASP A 124 -18.26 0.75 -24.81
CA ASP A 124 -18.47 -0.19 -23.70
C ASP A 124 -17.78 -1.54 -23.95
N LYS A 125 -17.84 -2.04 -25.19
CA LYS A 125 -17.13 -3.28 -25.61
C LYS A 125 -15.62 -3.19 -25.51
N GLU A 126 -15.06 -1.98 -25.49
CA GLU A 126 -13.62 -1.75 -25.44
C GLU A 126 -13.10 -1.86 -24.00
N TRP A 127 -13.90 -1.58 -22.97
CA TRP A 127 -13.38 -1.51 -21.59
C TRP A 127 -14.15 -2.39 -20.58
N LEU A 128 -15.45 -2.57 -20.77
CA LEU A 128 -16.30 -3.29 -19.83
C LEU A 128 -15.92 -4.76 -19.63
N PRO A 129 -15.48 -5.54 -20.65
CA PRO A 129 -15.00 -6.91 -20.42
C PRO A 129 -13.90 -6.99 -19.35
N THR A 130 -12.97 -6.02 -19.34
CA THR A 130 -11.88 -5.97 -18.36
C THR A 130 -12.40 -5.66 -16.96
N VAL A 131 -13.36 -4.74 -16.83
CA VAL A 131 -13.99 -4.40 -15.55
C VAL A 131 -14.75 -5.58 -14.96
N LEU A 132 -15.54 -6.28 -15.79
CA LEU A 132 -16.31 -7.46 -15.36
C LEU A 132 -15.40 -8.66 -15.01
N ALA A 133 -14.20 -8.71 -15.58
CA ALA A 133 -13.14 -9.64 -15.19
C ALA A 133 -12.33 -9.20 -13.95
N GLY A 134 -12.66 -8.05 -13.34
CA GLY A 134 -12.03 -7.53 -12.14
C GLY A 134 -10.79 -6.65 -12.35
N GLY A 135 -10.49 -6.24 -13.59
CA GLY A 135 -9.41 -5.30 -13.91
C GLY A 135 -9.79 -3.82 -13.72
N THR A 136 -8.83 -2.92 -13.96
CA THR A 136 -9.08 -1.47 -13.97
C THR A 136 -8.62 -0.80 -15.26
N PHE A 137 -9.13 0.40 -15.54
CA PHE A 137 -8.83 1.06 -16.80
C PHE A 137 -8.96 2.59 -16.75
N THR A 138 -8.41 3.25 -17.77
CA THR A 138 -8.76 4.62 -18.13
C THR A 138 -9.07 4.65 -19.63
N GLY A 139 -10.22 5.21 -19.99
CA GLY A 139 -10.65 5.37 -21.38
C GLY A 139 -10.79 6.83 -21.74
N SER A 140 -10.38 7.20 -22.95
CA SER A 140 -10.65 8.51 -23.56
C SER A 140 -11.21 8.31 -24.95
N PHE A 141 -12.35 8.92 -25.24
CA PHE A 141 -13.12 8.68 -26.43
C PHE A 141 -13.61 10.00 -27.04
N LEU A 142 -13.47 10.13 -28.36
CA LEU A 142 -14.05 11.23 -29.14
C LEU A 142 -15.25 10.69 -29.91
N PHE A 143 -16.38 11.36 -29.83
CA PHE A 143 -17.64 10.99 -30.47
C PHE A 143 -18.17 12.09 -31.39
N ASP A 144 -18.82 11.66 -32.47
CA ASP A 144 -19.73 12.46 -33.30
C ASP A 144 -21.11 11.81 -33.27
N GLY A 145 -22.02 12.41 -32.48
CA GLY A 145 -23.25 11.76 -32.07
C GLY A 145 -22.96 10.41 -31.40
N GLU A 146 -23.44 9.32 -32.00
CA GLU A 146 -23.18 7.96 -31.50
C GLU A 146 -21.95 7.29 -32.11
N LYS A 147 -21.31 7.93 -33.10
CA LYS A 147 -20.15 7.37 -33.79
C LYS A 147 -18.88 7.69 -33.02
N MET A 148 -18.20 6.65 -32.54
CA MET A 148 -16.86 6.79 -31.95
C MET A 148 -15.84 7.09 -33.05
N LEU A 149 -15.16 8.24 -32.96
CA LEU A 149 -14.14 8.72 -33.89
C LEU A 149 -12.73 8.33 -33.46
N GLU A 150 -12.41 8.52 -32.18
CA GLU A 150 -11.11 8.16 -31.60
C GLU A 150 -11.32 7.40 -30.29
N LYS A 151 -10.40 6.48 -30.01
CA LYS A 151 -10.29 5.81 -28.72
C LYS A 151 -8.85 5.73 -28.26
N ALA A 152 -8.65 5.92 -26.97
CA ALA A 152 -7.43 5.57 -26.26
C ALA A 152 -7.85 4.87 -24.96
N VAL A 153 -7.55 3.59 -24.85
CA VAL A 153 -7.86 2.80 -23.66
C VAL A 153 -6.55 2.27 -23.11
N SER A 154 -6.31 2.58 -21.84
CA SER A 154 -5.22 2.03 -21.08
C SER A 154 -5.80 1.10 -20.03
N PHE A 155 -5.54 -0.18 -20.20
CA PHE A 155 -5.83 -1.16 -19.16
C PHE A 155 -4.70 -1.17 -18.18
N HIS A 156 -5.07 -1.08 -16.92
CA HIS A 156 -4.15 -1.26 -15.84
C HIS A 156 -4.45 -2.66 -15.30
N GLY A 157 -3.52 -3.61 -15.49
CA GLY A 157 -3.27 -4.55 -14.39
C GLY A 157 -2.95 -3.66 -13.19
N PRO A 158 -3.42 -3.98 -11.97
CA PRO A 158 -3.72 -2.95 -10.98
C PRO A 158 -2.55 -1.92 -10.84
N TYR A 159 -2.76 -0.74 -11.45
CA TYR A 159 -1.95 0.50 -11.56
C TYR A 159 -0.57 0.59 -12.30
N HIS A 160 -0.40 1.58 -13.20
CA HIS A 160 0.90 2.24 -13.48
C HIS A 160 0.84 3.76 -13.83
N ALA A 161 1.76 4.49 -13.19
CA ALA A 161 2.49 5.74 -13.51
C ALA A 161 1.86 6.86 -14.38
N ASP A 162 1.47 7.97 -13.73
CA ASP A 162 1.32 9.29 -14.37
C ASP A 162 2.49 10.18 -13.94
N ALA A 163 3.21 10.78 -14.90
CA ALA A 163 4.24 11.78 -14.64
C ALA A 163 3.59 13.02 -13.99
N GLY A 164 3.87 13.26 -12.71
CA GLY A 164 3.33 14.41 -11.98
C GLY A 164 2.75 14.11 -10.60
N ARG A 165 2.60 12.83 -10.22
CA ARG A 165 2.19 12.45 -8.86
C ARG A 165 3.23 12.88 -7.84
N SER A 166 2.78 13.35 -6.69
CA SER A 166 3.64 13.79 -5.59
C SER A 166 3.62 12.83 -4.42
N ALA A 167 4.80 12.54 -3.87
CA ALA A 167 4.95 11.68 -2.70
C ALA A 167 5.74 12.40 -1.62
N LEU A 168 5.20 12.41 -0.40
CA LEU A 168 5.94 12.74 0.79
C LEU A 168 6.37 11.45 1.49
N VAL A 169 7.67 11.28 1.71
CA VAL A 169 8.22 10.18 2.53
C VAL A 169 8.61 10.71 3.90
N ALA A 170 7.66 10.66 4.83
CA ALA A 170 7.87 11.03 6.22
C ALA A 170 8.68 9.95 6.93
N GLY A 171 9.99 10.17 7.12
CA GLY A 171 10.94 9.17 7.62
C GLY A 171 11.85 8.60 6.53
N CYS A 172 12.64 9.46 5.89
CA CYS A 172 13.60 9.15 4.82
C CYS A 172 14.89 8.50 5.36
N GLY A 173 14.73 7.46 6.19
CA GLY A 173 15.82 6.65 6.75
C GLY A 173 16.03 5.37 5.94
N PHE A 174 16.42 4.28 6.62
CA PHE A 174 16.81 3.02 5.96
C PHE A 174 15.83 2.49 4.89
N VAL A 175 14.54 2.32 5.23
CA VAL A 175 13.51 1.86 4.27
C VAL A 175 12.92 3.03 3.48
N GLY A 176 12.67 4.16 4.15
CA GLY A 176 12.07 5.33 3.52
C GLY A 176 12.90 5.87 2.36
N LEU A 177 14.22 5.97 2.50
CA LEU A 177 15.11 6.43 1.43
C LEU A 177 15.12 5.48 0.24
N ALA A 178 15.19 4.17 0.48
CA ALA A 178 15.10 3.17 -0.59
C ALA A 178 13.75 3.29 -1.33
N THR A 179 12.66 3.49 -0.60
CA THR A 179 11.32 3.68 -1.19
C THR A 179 11.22 5.01 -1.95
N ALA A 180 11.79 6.09 -1.42
CA ALA A 180 11.82 7.41 -2.06
C ALA A 180 12.54 7.36 -3.42
N ARG A 181 13.69 6.67 -3.50
CA ARG A 181 14.41 6.46 -4.75
C ARG A 181 13.61 5.65 -5.77
N LEU A 182 12.92 4.60 -5.33
CA LEU A 182 12.03 3.81 -6.20
C LEU A 182 10.82 4.62 -6.68
N LEU A 183 10.19 5.42 -5.82
CA LEU A 183 9.10 6.33 -6.19
C LEU A 183 9.57 7.34 -7.24
N GLN A 184 10.74 7.96 -7.04
CA GLN A 184 11.29 8.90 -8.02
C GLN A 184 11.60 8.20 -9.35
N ALA A 185 12.22 7.02 -9.32
CA ALA A 185 12.50 6.24 -10.53
C ALA A 185 11.20 5.84 -11.26
N ALA A 186 10.10 5.66 -10.52
CA ALA A 186 8.75 5.44 -11.05
C ALA A 186 8.05 6.75 -11.51
N GLY A 187 8.74 7.89 -11.53
CA GLY A 187 8.24 9.17 -12.04
C GLY A 187 7.52 10.07 -11.04
N TRP A 188 7.53 9.74 -9.74
CA TRP A 188 6.91 10.57 -8.71
C TRP A 188 7.81 11.77 -8.37
N ARG A 189 7.20 12.92 -8.10
CA ARG A 189 7.85 14.06 -7.46
C ARG A 189 7.94 13.79 -5.96
N VAL A 190 9.12 13.45 -5.48
CA VAL A 190 9.33 13.03 -4.10
C VAL A 190 9.84 14.19 -3.24
N THR A 191 9.33 14.30 -2.02
CA THR A 191 9.96 15.04 -0.92
C THR A 191 10.18 14.07 0.24
N GLY A 192 11.40 13.99 0.77
CA GLY A 192 11.70 13.20 1.96
C GLY A 192 11.75 14.06 3.21
N CYS A 193 11.38 13.49 4.36
CA CYS A 193 11.57 14.14 5.66
C CYS A 193 12.39 13.27 6.60
N THR A 194 13.28 13.88 7.35
CA THR A 194 14.00 13.26 8.47
C THR A 194 13.76 14.06 9.74
N HIS A 195 14.06 13.49 10.90
CA HIS A 195 13.84 14.17 12.19
C HIS A 195 14.86 15.29 12.46
N SER A 196 16.09 15.22 11.92
CA SER A 196 17.15 16.19 12.24
C SER A 196 17.75 16.85 11.01
N ALA A 197 18.21 18.09 11.18
CA ALA A 197 18.92 18.84 10.15
C ALA A 197 20.17 18.09 9.65
N ASP A 198 20.92 17.44 10.55
CA ASP A 198 22.10 16.66 10.18
C ASP A 198 21.75 15.47 9.28
N SER A 199 20.64 14.77 9.55
CA SER A 199 20.18 13.65 8.73
C SER A 199 19.73 14.13 7.35
N ALA A 200 19.07 15.29 7.28
CA ALA A 200 18.69 15.91 6.01
C ALA A 200 19.92 16.37 5.21
N ALA A 201 20.90 17.00 5.87
CA ALA A 201 22.14 17.46 5.25
C ALA A 201 22.97 16.29 4.69
N ALA A 202 23.02 15.15 5.39
CA ALA A 202 23.66 13.94 4.91
C ALA A 202 23.03 13.36 3.63
N LEU A 203 21.78 13.75 3.32
CA LEU A 203 21.02 13.33 2.15
C LEU A 203 20.85 14.45 1.11
N ALA A 204 21.57 15.56 1.24
CA ALA A 204 21.48 16.69 0.29
C ALA A 204 21.92 16.35 -1.14
N GLY A 205 22.65 15.23 -1.33
CA GLY A 205 23.07 14.72 -2.64
C GLY A 205 22.00 13.89 -3.37
N GLU A 206 20.85 13.60 -2.74
CA GLU A 206 19.75 12.94 -3.43
C GLU A 206 19.16 13.85 -4.52
N SER A 207 18.64 13.23 -5.56
CA SER A 207 17.98 13.90 -6.70
C SER A 207 16.60 14.49 -6.35
N PHE A 208 16.17 14.40 -5.09
CA PHE A 208 14.93 14.94 -4.55
C PHE A 208 15.18 15.64 -3.21
N PRO A 209 14.39 16.65 -2.84
CA PRO A 209 14.58 17.37 -1.59
C PRO A 209 14.36 16.45 -0.38
N VAL A 210 15.28 16.53 0.59
CA VAL A 210 15.12 15.92 1.91
C VAL A 210 15.25 17.01 2.97
N VAL A 211 14.23 17.15 3.81
CA VAL A 211 14.11 18.23 4.80
C VAL A 211 14.03 17.69 6.23
N ALA A 212 14.44 18.51 7.20
CA ALA A 212 14.20 18.21 8.60
C ALA A 212 12.79 18.65 8.99
N CYS A 213 12.01 17.74 9.59
CA CYS A 213 10.63 18.01 9.99
C CYS A 213 10.25 17.15 11.19
N ASP A 214 9.74 17.79 12.25
CA ASP A 214 9.06 17.07 13.33
C ASP A 214 7.61 16.82 12.89
N ILE A 215 7.36 15.60 12.44
CA ILE A 215 6.06 15.18 11.93
C ILE A 215 4.96 15.19 12.98
N SER A 216 5.30 15.26 14.28
CA SER A 216 4.32 15.32 15.36
C SER A 216 3.83 16.76 15.66
N SER A 217 4.48 17.75 15.04
CA SER A 217 4.20 19.18 15.23
C SER A 217 3.52 19.77 13.99
N GLU A 218 2.28 20.25 14.17
CA GLU A 218 1.52 20.93 13.11
C GLU A 218 2.25 22.17 12.58
N ALA A 219 2.90 22.93 13.47
CA ALA A 219 3.67 24.10 13.07
C ALA A 219 4.88 23.71 12.21
N SER A 220 5.62 22.67 12.61
CA SER A 220 6.79 22.20 11.84
C SER A 220 6.39 21.66 10.46
N VAL A 221 5.31 20.87 10.40
CA VAL A 221 4.76 20.36 9.13
C VAL A 221 4.22 21.51 8.28
N GLY A 222 3.51 22.48 8.86
CA GLY A 222 2.99 23.64 8.14
C GLY A 222 4.09 24.55 7.57
N GLU A 223 5.16 24.79 8.33
CA GLU A 223 6.29 25.62 7.87
C GLU A 223 7.08 24.97 6.73
N VAL A 224 7.40 23.68 6.89
CA VAL A 224 8.30 22.97 5.98
C VAL A 224 7.55 22.36 4.79
N LEU A 225 6.30 21.95 5.01
CA LEU A 225 5.50 21.18 4.06
C LEU A 225 4.16 21.83 3.72
N GLY A 226 3.87 23.06 4.17
CA GLY A 226 2.62 23.76 3.85
C GLY A 226 2.40 24.04 2.36
N GLY A 227 3.45 23.95 1.52
CA GLY A 227 3.29 23.97 0.07
C GLY A 227 2.77 22.66 -0.55
N HIS A 228 2.63 21.59 0.26
CA HIS A 228 2.33 20.22 -0.15
C HIS A 228 0.91 19.76 0.19
N HIS A 229 -0.08 20.66 0.25
CA HIS A 229 -1.48 20.25 0.39
C HIS A 229 -1.97 19.45 -0.82
N GLY A 230 -2.75 18.39 -0.58
CA GLY A 230 -3.32 17.56 -1.66
C GLY A 230 -2.29 16.67 -2.38
N VAL A 231 -1.22 16.28 -1.69
CA VAL A 231 -0.25 15.30 -2.22
C VAL A 231 -0.91 13.95 -2.52
N ASP A 232 -0.44 13.25 -3.55
CA ASP A 232 -1.03 11.97 -3.95
C ASP A 232 -0.72 10.86 -2.94
N LEU A 233 0.50 10.85 -2.39
CA LEU A 233 0.96 9.87 -1.41
C LEU A 233 1.62 10.56 -0.22
N VAL A 234 1.24 10.15 0.98
CA VAL A 234 2.09 10.28 2.17
C VAL A 234 2.47 8.87 2.62
N LEU A 235 3.78 8.58 2.60
CA LEU A 235 4.36 7.39 3.20
C LEU A 235 4.89 7.75 4.58
N HIS A 236 4.19 7.31 5.62
CA HIS A 236 4.68 7.38 7.00
C HIS A 236 5.63 6.20 7.28
N CYS A 237 6.92 6.43 7.03
CA CYS A 237 8.02 5.52 7.28
C CYS A 237 8.86 5.89 8.54
N ALA A 238 8.50 6.97 9.23
CA ALA A 238 9.21 7.43 10.41
C ALA A 238 9.09 6.44 11.56
N SER A 239 10.20 6.26 12.28
CA SER A 239 10.25 5.42 13.47
C SER A 239 10.80 6.20 14.64
N SER A 240 10.25 6.01 15.83
CA SER A 240 10.88 6.49 17.05
C SER A 240 12.24 5.80 17.22
N GLY A 241 13.32 6.56 17.41
CA GLY A 241 14.65 6.01 17.67
C GLY A 241 14.77 5.31 19.03
N LYS A 242 15.60 5.85 19.92
CA LYS A 242 15.67 5.42 21.32
C LYS A 242 14.62 6.22 22.12
N GLY A 243 13.54 5.57 22.55
CA GLY A 243 12.45 6.22 23.29
C GLY A 243 11.41 5.23 23.82
N GLY A 244 10.69 5.64 24.86
CA GLY A 244 9.57 4.92 25.49
C GLY A 244 8.24 5.16 24.78
N ALA A 245 7.13 4.83 25.46
CA ALA A 245 5.78 4.91 24.90
C ALA A 245 5.41 6.32 24.38
N ASP A 246 5.81 7.39 25.07
CA ASP A 246 5.51 8.76 24.65
C ASP A 246 6.16 9.11 23.31
N ALA A 247 7.42 8.72 23.10
CA ALA A 247 8.10 8.91 21.82
C ALA A 247 7.45 8.08 20.70
N TYR A 248 6.95 6.87 21.02
CA TYR A 248 6.16 6.08 20.08
C TYR A 248 4.85 6.79 19.74
N ARG A 249 4.09 7.28 20.73
CA ARG A 249 2.81 7.95 20.50
C ARG A 249 2.99 9.25 19.72
N SER A 250 4.03 10.03 20.03
CA SER A 250 4.39 11.25 19.29
C SER A 250 4.71 10.95 17.82
N VAL A 251 5.62 10.01 17.55
CA VAL A 251 6.06 9.76 16.17
C VAL A 251 5.03 9.00 15.35
N TYR A 252 4.42 7.94 15.89
CA TYR A 252 3.52 7.08 15.15
C TYR A 252 2.09 7.65 15.10
N PHE A 253 1.46 7.81 16.27
CA PHE A 253 0.04 8.18 16.32
C PHE A 253 -0.16 9.66 15.99
N ARG A 254 0.51 10.54 16.74
CA ARG A 254 0.40 11.99 16.50
C ARG A 254 0.99 12.38 15.14
N GLY A 255 2.10 11.78 14.73
CA GLY A 255 2.66 11.94 13.40
C GLY A 255 1.68 11.60 12.29
N ALA A 256 1.00 10.45 12.36
CA ALA A 256 -0.03 10.07 11.39
C ALA A 256 -1.18 11.09 11.35
N GLN A 257 -1.67 11.55 12.51
CA GLN A 257 -2.74 12.54 12.61
C GLN A 257 -2.38 13.87 11.95
N VAL A 258 -1.19 14.40 12.26
CA VAL A 258 -0.73 15.69 11.71
C VAL A 258 -0.52 15.57 10.20
N LEU A 259 0.15 14.52 9.74
CA LEU A 259 0.41 14.31 8.32
C LEU A 259 -0.89 14.11 7.53
N GLY A 260 -1.80 13.26 8.01
CA GLY A 260 -3.07 13.00 7.34
C GLY A 260 -4.03 14.20 7.39
N GLY A 261 -4.10 14.89 8.52
CA GLY A 261 -5.01 16.04 8.71
C GLY A 261 -4.57 17.31 7.97
N LEU A 262 -3.29 17.70 8.06
CA LEU A 262 -2.80 18.94 7.44
C LEU A 262 -2.57 18.80 5.94
N LEU A 263 -2.01 17.67 5.50
CA LEU A 263 -1.66 17.49 4.09
C LEU A 263 -2.84 16.97 3.28
N ALA A 264 -3.82 16.34 3.94
CA ALA A 264 -4.99 15.71 3.31
C ALA A 264 -4.62 14.90 2.06
N PRO A 265 -3.72 13.89 2.20
CA PRO A 265 -3.23 13.15 1.05
C PRO A 265 -4.34 12.32 0.41
N ARG A 266 -4.23 12.08 -0.90
CA ARG A 266 -5.14 11.13 -1.58
C ARG A 266 -4.97 9.71 -1.04
N TYR A 267 -3.76 9.36 -0.62
CA TYR A 267 -3.46 8.06 -0.05
C TYR A 267 -2.40 8.15 1.05
N LEU A 268 -2.75 7.67 2.25
CA LEU A 268 -1.85 7.58 3.40
C LEU A 268 -1.42 6.13 3.61
N LEU A 269 -0.12 5.85 3.42
CA LEU A 269 0.49 4.55 3.62
C LEU A 269 1.35 4.56 4.90
N PHE A 270 0.99 3.74 5.87
CA PHE A 270 1.66 3.66 7.16
C PHE A 270 2.51 2.39 7.29
N THR A 271 3.78 2.54 7.66
CA THR A 271 4.64 1.40 7.98
C THR A 271 4.49 1.00 9.45
N SER A 272 3.78 -0.11 9.68
CA SER A 272 3.67 -0.75 10.99
C SER A 272 4.67 -1.91 11.12
N SER A 273 4.45 -2.80 12.08
CA SER A 273 5.30 -3.95 12.32
C SER A 273 4.49 -5.21 12.62
N THR A 274 4.96 -6.34 12.12
CA THR A 274 4.46 -7.69 12.46
C THR A 274 4.57 -8.05 13.95
N SER A 275 5.19 -7.21 14.78
CA SER A 275 5.15 -7.36 16.24
C SER A 275 3.77 -7.14 16.86
N VAL A 276 2.80 -6.61 16.10
CA VAL A 276 1.41 -6.47 16.57
C VAL A 276 0.69 -7.81 16.75
N TYR A 277 1.14 -8.84 16.03
CA TYR A 277 0.68 -10.21 16.21
C TYR A 277 1.31 -10.83 17.47
N ALA A 278 0.51 -11.25 18.45
CA ALA A 278 1.00 -11.74 19.74
C ALA A 278 1.18 -13.27 19.83
N GLN A 279 0.93 -14.00 18.75
CA GLN A 279 0.95 -15.46 18.68
C GLN A 279 2.31 -16.05 19.08
N VAL A 280 2.26 -17.18 19.80
CA VAL A 280 3.39 -17.85 20.44
C VAL A 280 3.46 -19.35 20.17
N SER A 281 2.53 -19.91 19.39
CA SER A 281 2.40 -21.36 19.17
C SER A 281 3.09 -21.85 17.89
N GLY A 282 3.74 -20.96 17.16
CA GLY A 282 4.40 -21.26 15.89
C GLY A 282 3.46 -21.28 14.67
N GLU A 283 2.22 -20.86 14.85
CA GLU A 283 1.17 -20.82 13.83
C GLU A 283 1.43 -19.81 12.70
N TRP A 284 0.80 -20.03 11.55
CA TRP A 284 0.75 -19.05 10.47
C TRP A 284 -0.22 -17.92 10.80
N VAL A 285 0.22 -16.68 10.58
CA VAL A 285 -0.60 -15.48 10.72
C VAL A 285 -0.76 -14.77 9.38
N THR A 286 -1.96 -14.26 9.14
CA THR A 286 -2.34 -13.43 7.99
C THR A 286 -2.83 -12.08 8.48
N GLU A 287 -3.17 -11.18 7.56
CA GLU A 287 -3.73 -9.86 7.88
C GLU A 287 -5.08 -9.94 8.61
N LEU A 288 -5.76 -11.08 8.54
CA LEU A 288 -7.01 -11.38 9.25
C LEU A 288 -6.79 -11.96 10.66
N SER A 289 -5.55 -12.34 11.00
CA SER A 289 -5.25 -12.89 12.33
C SER A 289 -5.33 -11.81 13.42
N PRO A 290 -5.72 -12.17 14.65
CA PRO A 290 -5.75 -11.24 15.78
C PRO A 290 -4.41 -10.54 15.98
N ALA A 291 -4.45 -9.20 16.04
CA ALA A 291 -3.30 -8.33 16.19
C ALA A 291 -3.42 -7.57 17.52
N GLU A 292 -3.23 -8.30 18.62
CA GLU A 292 -3.47 -7.86 20.00
C GLU A 292 -2.14 -7.81 20.78
N PRO A 293 -1.27 -6.82 20.53
CA PRO A 293 0.04 -6.78 21.16
C PRO A 293 -0.09 -6.50 22.67
N PRO A 294 0.66 -7.24 23.52
CA PRO A 294 0.57 -7.06 24.97
C PRO A 294 1.25 -5.77 25.45
N ARG A 295 2.23 -5.27 24.71
CA ARG A 295 3.05 -4.10 25.08
C ARG A 295 2.42 -2.80 24.58
N GLU A 296 2.55 -1.74 25.37
CA GLU A 296 2.02 -0.40 25.07
C GLU A 296 2.47 0.15 23.71
N THR A 297 3.75 0.00 23.36
CA THR A 297 4.27 0.42 22.05
C THR A 297 3.61 -0.30 20.88
N GLY A 298 3.23 -1.57 21.06
CA GLY A 298 2.44 -2.30 20.06
C GLY A 298 0.99 -1.85 20.02
N LYS A 299 0.39 -1.51 21.16
CA LYS A 299 -0.97 -0.95 21.24
C LYS A 299 -1.06 0.40 20.52
N ILE A 300 -0.05 1.25 20.68
CA ILE A 300 0.07 2.52 19.95
C ILE A 300 0.16 2.29 18.44
N LEU A 301 0.94 1.29 18.00
CA LEU A 301 0.96 0.93 16.58
C LEU A 301 -0.43 0.52 16.10
N ARG A 302 -1.14 -0.34 16.84
CA ARG A 302 -2.51 -0.77 16.49
C ARG A 302 -3.52 0.38 16.44
N GLU A 303 -3.46 1.30 17.41
CA GLU A 303 -4.27 2.51 17.41
C GLU A 303 -3.97 3.39 16.19
N THR A 304 -2.69 3.49 15.80
CA THR A 304 -2.28 4.20 14.58
C THR A 304 -2.79 3.49 13.32
N GLU A 305 -2.70 2.17 13.27
CA GLU A 305 -3.25 1.37 12.15
C GLU A 305 -4.75 1.61 11.99
N GLU A 306 -5.52 1.55 13.08
CA GLU A 306 -6.97 1.77 13.09
C GLU A 306 -7.33 3.17 12.60
N TRP A 307 -6.59 4.20 13.07
CA TRP A 307 -6.81 5.57 12.62
C TRP A 307 -6.53 5.74 11.13
N VAL A 308 -5.41 5.21 10.61
CA VAL A 308 -5.05 5.31 9.19
C VAL A 308 -6.08 4.60 8.31
N LEU A 309 -6.55 3.42 8.70
CA LEU A 309 -7.58 2.68 7.97
C LEU A 309 -8.91 3.44 7.95
N ALA A 310 -9.28 4.10 9.05
CA ALA A 310 -10.48 4.94 9.10
C ALA A 310 -10.41 6.16 8.18
N GLN A 311 -9.22 6.59 7.76
CA GLN A 311 -9.03 7.63 6.74
C GLN A 311 -9.01 7.08 5.30
N GLY A 312 -9.28 5.79 5.09
CA GLY A 312 -9.16 5.15 3.78
C GLY A 312 -7.71 4.91 3.34
N GLY A 313 -6.76 4.91 4.28
CA GLY A 313 -5.35 4.61 4.04
C GLY A 313 -5.02 3.12 4.11
N ALA A 314 -3.73 2.82 4.05
CA ALA A 314 -3.21 1.46 4.13
C ALA A 314 -2.10 1.29 5.16
N VAL A 315 -1.95 0.06 5.64
CA VAL A 315 -1.00 -0.35 6.66
C VAL A 315 -0.09 -1.45 6.10
N ALA A 316 1.21 -1.18 6.05
CA ALA A 316 2.23 -2.16 5.72
C ALA A 316 2.89 -2.68 7.02
N ARG A 317 2.55 -3.89 7.46
CA ARG A 317 3.16 -4.55 8.62
C ARG A 317 4.49 -5.19 8.20
N LEU A 318 5.60 -4.50 8.49
CA LEU A 318 6.93 -4.98 8.12
C LEU A 318 7.43 -6.09 9.07
N ALA A 319 8.01 -7.15 8.50
CA ALA A 319 8.79 -8.17 9.21
C ALA A 319 10.11 -7.62 9.76
N GLY A 320 11.00 -8.48 10.24
CA GLY A 320 12.34 -8.06 10.68
C GLY A 320 13.16 -7.52 9.52
N ILE A 321 13.28 -6.19 9.42
CA ILE A 321 13.99 -5.54 8.32
C ILE A 321 15.50 -5.79 8.43
N TYR A 322 16.10 -6.24 7.34
CA TYR A 322 17.55 -6.35 7.16
C TYR A 322 17.99 -5.87 5.77
N GLY A 323 19.28 -5.62 5.57
CA GLY A 323 19.86 -5.28 4.27
C GLY A 323 21.28 -4.75 4.43
N PRO A 324 21.92 -4.30 3.33
CA PRO A 324 23.25 -3.69 3.35
C PRO A 324 23.38 -2.61 4.44
N GLY A 325 24.37 -2.77 5.32
CA GLY A 325 24.62 -1.83 6.41
C GLY A 325 23.61 -1.88 7.57
N ARG A 326 22.67 -2.83 7.61
CA ARG A 326 21.80 -3.05 8.77
C ARG A 326 21.22 -4.46 8.79
N SER A 327 21.79 -5.34 9.61
CA SER A 327 21.20 -6.66 9.91
C SER A 327 21.48 -7.07 11.35
N VAL A 328 20.44 -7.16 12.20
CA VAL A 328 20.63 -7.55 13.61
C VAL A 328 21.11 -8.99 13.72
N LEU A 329 20.59 -9.90 12.88
CA LEU A 329 20.95 -11.31 12.91
C LEU A 329 22.41 -11.51 12.47
N LEU A 330 22.80 -10.97 11.31
CA LEU A 330 24.17 -11.12 10.80
C LEU A 330 25.18 -10.38 11.68
N ARG A 331 24.87 -9.17 12.16
CA ARG A 331 25.75 -8.44 13.08
C ARG A 331 26.03 -9.26 14.33
N LYS A 332 24.98 -9.75 15.01
CA LYS A 332 25.14 -10.58 16.22
C LYS A 332 25.90 -11.86 15.92
N TYR A 333 25.66 -12.47 14.77
CA TYR A 333 26.33 -13.69 14.37
C TYR A 333 27.84 -13.47 14.20
N PHE A 334 28.23 -12.51 13.37
CA PHE A 334 29.64 -12.21 13.11
C PHE A 334 30.37 -11.60 14.31
N SER A 335 29.66 -10.94 15.23
CA SER A 335 30.25 -10.41 16.46
C SER A 335 30.32 -11.42 17.61
N GLY A 336 29.84 -12.66 17.42
CA GLY A 336 29.76 -13.68 18.48
C GLY A 336 28.71 -13.39 19.57
N GLU A 337 27.78 -12.45 19.35
CA GLU A 337 26.69 -12.11 20.28
C GLU A 337 25.40 -12.89 20.03
N ALA A 338 25.37 -13.72 18.99
CA ALA A 338 24.20 -14.53 18.68
C ALA A 338 23.98 -15.60 19.76
N VAL A 339 22.70 -15.87 20.06
CA VAL A 339 22.27 -16.91 20.99
C VAL A 339 21.05 -17.59 20.39
N ILE A 340 21.04 -18.93 20.40
CA ILE A 340 19.87 -19.74 20.05
C ILE A 340 18.96 -19.79 21.28
N GLU A 341 17.74 -19.28 21.18
CA GLU A 341 16.83 -19.18 22.32
C GLU A 341 16.05 -20.47 22.50
N GLY A 342 16.09 -21.04 23.71
CA GLY A 342 15.41 -22.29 24.04
C GLY A 342 15.88 -23.43 23.14
N ASP A 343 14.93 -24.17 22.57
CA ASP A 343 15.23 -25.23 21.60
C ASP A 343 15.59 -24.70 20.20
N GLY A 344 15.49 -23.39 19.97
CA GLY A 344 15.77 -22.72 18.70
C GLY A 344 14.67 -22.86 17.64
N ARG A 345 13.49 -23.40 18.00
CA ARG A 345 12.36 -23.56 17.07
C ARG A 345 11.61 -22.26 16.80
N ARG A 346 11.97 -21.16 17.49
CA ARG A 346 11.30 -19.88 17.30
C ARG A 346 11.44 -19.38 15.86
N TRP A 347 10.30 -19.31 15.16
CA TRP A 347 10.21 -18.68 13.84
C TRP A 347 10.75 -17.25 13.80
N ILE A 348 11.58 -17.01 12.80
CA ILE A 348 12.19 -15.74 12.44
C ILE A 348 11.55 -15.29 11.12
N ASN A 349 10.95 -14.10 11.14
CA ASN A 349 10.36 -13.47 9.97
C ASN A 349 11.27 -12.30 9.57
N GLN A 350 11.72 -12.26 8.33
CA GLN A 350 12.58 -11.21 7.82
C GLN A 350 11.99 -10.55 6.58
N ILE A 351 12.47 -9.36 6.25
CA ILE A 351 12.26 -8.73 4.94
C ILE A 351 13.50 -7.93 4.56
N HIS A 352 13.97 -8.10 3.33
CA HIS A 352 15.08 -7.32 2.82
C HIS A 352 14.66 -5.85 2.63
N ARG A 353 15.55 -4.88 2.87
CA ARG A 353 15.27 -3.43 2.73
C ARG A 353 14.65 -3.11 1.38
N ASP A 354 15.22 -3.68 0.32
CA ASP A 354 14.80 -3.40 -1.05
C ASP A 354 13.46 -4.06 -1.39
N ASP A 355 13.14 -5.20 -0.75
CA ASP A 355 11.82 -5.83 -0.86
C ASP A 355 10.76 -5.07 -0.06
N ALA A 356 11.12 -4.56 1.12
CA ALA A 356 10.24 -3.66 1.85
C ALA A 356 9.94 -2.40 1.02
N ALA A 357 10.96 -1.81 0.39
CA ALA A 357 10.81 -0.64 -0.46
C ALA A 357 9.98 -0.92 -1.72
N SER A 358 10.22 -2.04 -2.40
CA SER A 358 9.45 -2.42 -3.59
C SER A 358 7.99 -2.76 -3.24
N GLY A 359 7.75 -3.39 -2.10
CA GLY A 359 6.39 -3.65 -1.60
C GLY A 359 5.64 -2.37 -1.25
N LEU A 360 6.32 -1.39 -0.67
CA LEU A 360 5.72 -0.07 -0.41
C LEU A 360 5.45 0.72 -1.70
N LEU A 361 6.35 0.66 -2.69
CA LEU A 361 6.09 1.22 -4.03
C LEU A 361 4.87 0.54 -4.66
N HIS A 362 4.78 -0.78 -4.59
CA HIS A 362 3.66 -1.54 -5.15
C HIS A 362 2.34 -1.11 -4.52
N LEU A 363 2.27 -1.03 -3.19
CA LEU A 363 1.09 -0.53 -2.47
C LEU A 363 0.75 0.93 -2.82
N ALA A 364 1.76 1.78 -3.00
CA ALA A 364 1.58 3.17 -3.42
C ALA A 364 1.05 3.29 -4.85
N GLN A 365 1.46 2.37 -5.73
CA GLN A 365 0.91 2.29 -7.08
C GLN A 365 -0.53 1.82 -7.02
N LEU A 366 -0.83 0.72 -6.33
CA LEU A 366 -2.18 0.16 -6.19
C LEU A 366 -3.19 1.12 -5.58
N GLY A 367 -2.80 1.92 -4.58
CA GLY A 367 -3.69 2.84 -3.88
C GLY A 367 -4.81 2.15 -3.09
N LEU A 368 -4.68 0.85 -2.79
CA LEU A 368 -5.71 0.07 -2.11
C LEU A 368 -5.65 0.26 -0.58
N PRO A 369 -6.76 0.61 0.08
CA PRO A 369 -6.80 0.62 1.55
C PRO A 369 -6.70 -0.80 2.11
N GLY A 370 -6.30 -0.89 3.38
CA GLY A 370 -6.27 -2.15 4.11
C GLY A 370 -4.92 -2.48 4.74
N VAL A 371 -4.82 -3.67 5.28
CA VAL A 371 -3.61 -4.18 5.94
C VAL A 371 -2.90 -5.14 5.01
N PHE A 372 -1.57 -5.04 4.97
CA PHE A 372 -0.69 -5.88 4.16
C PHE A 372 0.55 -6.29 4.97
N ASN A 373 0.83 -7.60 5.03
CA ASN A 373 2.06 -8.11 5.62
C ASN A 373 3.19 -8.04 4.58
N LEU A 374 4.30 -7.44 4.99
CA LEU A 374 5.52 -7.36 4.18
C LEU A 374 6.60 -8.20 4.87
N GLY A 375 6.81 -9.39 4.33
CA GLY A 375 7.83 -10.37 4.70
C GLY A 375 8.44 -11.00 3.46
N ASP A 376 9.59 -11.66 3.62
CA ASP A 376 10.02 -12.67 2.66
C ASP A 376 9.04 -13.86 2.62
N SER A 377 9.23 -14.77 1.67
CA SER A 377 8.30 -15.90 1.44
C SER A 377 8.67 -17.15 2.25
N SER A 378 9.72 -17.08 3.07
CA SER A 378 10.31 -18.25 3.74
C SER A 378 10.77 -17.91 5.16
N PRO A 379 9.83 -17.72 6.12
CA PRO A 379 10.16 -17.72 7.53
C PRO A 379 10.99 -18.97 7.89
N ALA A 380 11.96 -18.80 8.79
CA ALA A 380 12.87 -19.88 9.18
C ALA A 380 12.92 -20.04 10.70
N GLU A 381 13.08 -21.26 11.19
CA GLU A 381 13.40 -21.48 12.60
C GLU A 381 14.77 -20.88 12.92
N GLN A 382 14.92 -20.33 14.12
CA GLN A 382 16.15 -19.67 14.55
C GLN A 382 17.36 -20.59 14.48
N ARG A 383 17.21 -21.86 14.90
CA ARG A 383 18.28 -22.86 14.85
C ARG A 383 18.70 -23.13 13.42
N SER A 384 17.77 -23.49 12.55
CA SER A 384 18.08 -23.80 11.14
C SER A 384 18.74 -22.62 10.43
N LEU A 385 18.33 -21.39 10.75
CA LEU A 385 18.98 -20.19 10.23
C LEU A 385 20.45 -20.11 10.62
N TYR A 386 20.77 -20.32 11.90
CA TYR A 386 22.17 -20.26 12.36
C TYR A 386 23.01 -21.47 11.95
N GLU A 387 22.43 -22.66 11.87
CA GLU A 387 23.09 -23.85 11.32
C GLU A 387 23.52 -23.62 9.87
N TRP A 388 22.63 -23.05 9.06
CA TRP A 388 22.97 -22.69 7.69
C TRP A 388 24.09 -21.64 7.62
N LEU A 389 24.05 -20.61 8.47
CA LEU A 389 25.13 -19.60 8.53
C LEU A 389 26.47 -20.21 9.00
N ALA A 390 26.45 -21.16 9.94
CA ALA A 390 27.62 -21.88 10.42
C ALA A 390 28.30 -22.65 9.29
N VAL A 391 27.52 -23.42 8.53
CA VAL A 391 28.00 -24.14 7.36
C VAL A 391 28.51 -23.18 6.29
N LYS A 392 27.75 -22.13 5.96
CA LYS A 392 28.09 -21.20 4.87
C LYS A 392 29.40 -20.45 5.11
N PHE A 393 29.65 -20.03 6.35
CA PHE A 393 30.80 -19.19 6.69
C PHE A 393 31.93 -19.96 7.40
N GLY A 394 31.76 -21.26 7.66
CA GLY A 394 32.75 -22.05 8.40
C GLY A 394 32.97 -21.55 9.83
N LEU A 395 31.93 -21.00 10.46
CA LEU A 395 31.97 -20.45 11.82
C LEU A 395 31.18 -21.34 12.78
N ALA A 396 31.45 -21.21 14.09
CA ALA A 396 30.77 -21.99 15.11
C ALA A 396 29.27 -21.67 15.19
N LEU A 397 28.46 -22.69 15.47
CA LEU A 397 27.07 -22.49 15.83
C LEU A 397 26.97 -21.65 17.11
N PRO A 398 26.08 -20.64 17.19
CA PRO A 398 25.92 -19.86 18.41
C PRO A 398 25.47 -20.73 19.59
N PRO A 399 25.86 -20.39 20.83
CA PRO A 399 25.45 -21.14 22.01
C PRO A 399 23.94 -21.04 22.25
N GLU A 400 23.41 -22.03 22.96
CA GLU A 400 22.02 -22.03 23.43
C GLU A 400 21.89 -21.16 24.69
N GLY A 401 20.73 -20.54 24.86
CA GLY A 401 20.41 -19.71 26.02
C GLY A 401 18.92 -19.62 26.31
N PRO A 402 18.53 -19.03 27.45
CA PRO A 402 17.13 -18.95 27.86
C PRO A 402 16.31 -18.06 26.91
N VAL A 403 15.00 -18.32 26.86
CA VAL A 403 14.05 -17.48 26.12
C VAL A 403 14.00 -16.08 26.73
N ASN A 404 14.24 -15.04 25.92
CA ASN A 404 14.09 -13.65 26.36
C ASN A 404 12.65 -13.15 26.17
N THR A 405 11.86 -13.18 27.24
CA THR A 405 10.47 -12.69 27.28
C THR A 405 10.37 -11.16 27.44
N GLU A 406 11.47 -10.49 27.78
CA GLU A 406 11.55 -9.04 28.01
C GLU A 406 11.91 -8.23 26.75
N ARG A 407 11.89 -8.86 25.58
CA ARG A 407 12.15 -8.19 24.29
C ARG A 407 11.30 -6.93 24.14
N LYS A 408 11.92 -5.84 23.66
CA LYS A 408 11.26 -4.53 23.39
C LYS A 408 9.98 -4.66 22.55
N ARG A 409 9.92 -5.63 21.63
CA ARG A 409 8.79 -5.88 20.72
C ARG A 409 7.90 -7.06 21.14
N GLY A 410 8.05 -7.54 22.37
CA GLY A 410 7.45 -8.79 22.84
C GLY A 410 8.16 -10.02 22.29
N TRP A 411 7.96 -11.15 22.97
CA TRP A 411 8.36 -12.45 22.46
C TRP A 411 7.19 -13.06 21.69
N THR A 412 7.44 -13.51 20.46
CA THR A 412 6.41 -14.10 19.59
C THR A 412 7.02 -15.27 18.83
N HIS A 413 6.21 -16.26 18.53
CA HIS A 413 6.58 -17.45 17.78
C HIS A 413 5.44 -17.76 16.81
N LYS A 414 5.64 -17.37 15.55
CA LYS A 414 4.64 -17.36 14.48
C LYS A 414 5.31 -17.22 13.12
N GLN A 415 4.63 -17.64 12.07
CA GLN A 415 5.04 -17.49 10.68
C GLN A 415 4.15 -16.44 10.01
N VAL A 416 4.73 -15.37 9.50
CA VAL A 416 3.96 -14.28 8.87
C VAL A 416 3.82 -14.57 7.39
N SER A 417 2.58 -14.70 6.92
CA SER A 417 2.30 -14.86 5.49
C SER A 417 2.34 -13.52 4.76
N ASN A 418 3.03 -13.47 3.62
CA ASN A 418 2.98 -12.37 2.65
C ASN A 418 2.03 -12.65 1.47
N LYS A 419 1.23 -13.72 1.55
CA LYS A 419 0.42 -14.26 0.44
C LYS A 419 -0.50 -13.20 -0.17
N ARG A 420 -1.17 -12.40 0.66
CA ARG A 420 -2.11 -11.34 0.20
C ARG A 420 -1.41 -10.34 -0.72
N LEU A 421 -0.22 -9.86 -0.35
CA LEU A 421 0.52 -8.91 -1.17
C LEU A 421 1.02 -9.55 -2.47
N ARG A 422 1.41 -10.83 -2.41
CA ARG A 422 1.80 -11.61 -3.60
C ARG A 422 0.67 -11.86 -4.58
N GLU A 423 -0.53 -12.16 -4.06
CA GLU A 423 -1.74 -12.31 -4.87
C GLU A 423 -2.15 -11.00 -5.57
N LEU A 424 -1.67 -9.85 -5.07
CA LEU A 424 -1.81 -8.54 -5.72
C LEU A 424 -0.69 -8.22 -6.72
N GLY A 425 0.18 -9.18 -7.04
CA GLY A 425 1.19 -9.07 -8.10
C GLY A 425 2.57 -8.60 -7.66
N TRP A 426 2.82 -8.43 -6.36
CA TRP A 426 4.17 -8.16 -5.85
C TRP A 426 4.95 -9.45 -5.62
N GLU A 427 6.22 -9.49 -6.00
CA GLU A 427 7.10 -10.61 -5.68
C GLU A 427 8.41 -10.10 -5.05
N PRO A 428 8.86 -10.67 -3.91
CA PRO A 428 10.14 -10.28 -3.32
C PRO A 428 11.29 -10.74 -4.23
N ARG A 429 12.25 -9.85 -4.46
CA ARG A 429 13.51 -10.19 -5.13
C ARG A 429 14.29 -11.21 -4.30
N TYR A 430 14.28 -11.07 -2.98
CA TYR A 430 14.91 -12.01 -2.06
C TYR A 430 13.82 -12.83 -1.35
N SER A 431 13.46 -13.95 -1.95
CA SER A 431 12.38 -14.82 -1.47
C SER A 431 12.65 -15.42 -0.08
N SER A 432 13.89 -15.38 0.40
CA SER A 432 14.30 -15.76 1.75
C SER A 432 15.53 -14.98 2.23
N PHE A 433 15.71 -14.89 3.54
CA PHE A 433 16.96 -14.44 4.15
C PHE A 433 18.22 -15.12 3.56
N PHE A 434 18.15 -16.42 3.31
CA PHE A 434 19.25 -17.20 2.74
C PHE A 434 19.62 -16.72 1.33
N SER A 435 18.61 -16.50 0.48
CA SER A 435 18.81 -15.99 -0.88
C SER A 435 19.48 -14.61 -0.90
N ALA A 436 19.15 -13.73 0.04
CA ALA A 436 19.80 -12.43 0.15
C ALA A 436 21.27 -12.56 0.59
N VAL A 437 21.56 -13.42 1.56
CA VAL A 437 22.95 -13.68 1.99
C VAL A 437 23.81 -14.26 0.85
N GLU A 438 23.18 -14.93 -0.12
CA GLU A 438 23.87 -15.47 -1.29
C GLU A 438 24.04 -14.49 -2.44
N SER A 439 23.08 -13.58 -2.65
CA SER A 439 22.98 -12.81 -3.90
C SER A 439 23.12 -11.30 -3.72
N ASP A 440 22.97 -10.77 -2.51
CA ASP A 440 23.30 -9.37 -2.20
C ASP A 440 24.79 -9.26 -1.85
N ALA A 441 25.57 -8.70 -2.78
CA ALA A 441 27.02 -8.57 -2.68
C ALA A 441 27.48 -7.66 -1.53
N GLU A 442 26.63 -6.72 -1.06
CA GLU A 442 27.00 -5.77 0.00
C GLU A 442 26.54 -6.23 1.38
N LEU A 443 25.54 -7.11 1.45
CA LEU A 443 24.91 -7.51 2.72
C LEU A 443 25.91 -8.11 3.71
N VAL A 444 26.68 -9.11 3.29
CA VAL A 444 27.62 -9.83 4.17
C VAL A 444 28.84 -8.98 4.51
N PRO A 445 29.57 -8.37 3.54
CA PRO A 445 30.76 -7.57 3.85
C PRO A 445 30.46 -6.43 4.82
N LEU A 446 29.35 -5.72 4.65
CA LEU A 446 28.97 -4.62 5.54
C LEU A 446 28.57 -5.13 6.93
N ALA A 447 27.89 -6.28 7.02
CA ALA A 447 27.57 -6.88 8.32
C ALA A 447 28.83 -7.29 9.10
N GLN A 448 29.84 -7.82 8.42
CA GLN A 448 31.14 -8.16 9.02
C GLN A 448 31.89 -6.91 9.49
N ALA A 449 31.94 -5.86 8.67
CA ALA A 449 32.57 -4.58 9.05
C ALA A 449 31.88 -3.93 10.26
N GLN A 450 30.55 -4.00 10.34
CA GLN A 450 29.77 -3.54 11.50
C GLN A 450 30.07 -4.35 12.76
N ALA A 451 30.22 -5.67 12.65
CA ALA A 451 30.61 -6.52 13.78
C ALA A 451 32.02 -6.16 14.28
N ALA A 452 32.98 -5.96 13.36
CA ALA A 452 34.35 -5.61 13.70
C ALA A 452 34.43 -4.28 14.46
N SER A 453 33.77 -3.23 13.97
CA SER A 453 33.78 -1.89 14.61
C SER A 453 33.16 -1.86 16.01
N GLN A 454 32.23 -2.76 16.35
CA GLN A 454 31.69 -2.88 17.70
C GLN A 454 32.59 -3.69 18.64
N SER A 455 33.33 -4.68 18.11
CA SER A 455 34.30 -5.45 18.91
C SER A 455 35.45 -4.58 19.43
N SER A 456 35.89 -3.59 18.65
CA SER A 456 36.95 -2.64 18.99
C SER A 456 36.58 -1.63 20.08
N LEU A 457 35.30 -1.58 20.51
CA LEU A 457 34.79 -0.67 21.55
C LEU A 457 34.59 -1.35 22.91
N LYS A 458 34.85 -2.65 23.05
CA LYS A 458 34.95 -3.29 24.37
C LYS A 458 36.38 -3.12 24.90
N PRO A 459 36.59 -2.50 26.07
CA PRO A 459 37.91 -2.52 26.70
C PRO A 459 38.32 -3.97 26.96
N GLU A 460 39.59 -4.28 26.73
CA GLU A 460 40.21 -5.52 27.20
C GLU A 460 40.13 -5.55 28.73
N ASP A 461 39.16 -6.28 29.28
CA ASP A 461 39.18 -6.65 30.70
C ASP A 461 40.33 -7.64 30.92
N GLY A 462 41.48 -7.07 31.25
CA GLY A 462 42.48 -7.56 32.19
C GLY A 462 42.92 -9.03 32.09
N THR A 463 44.05 -9.27 31.42
CA THR A 463 45.05 -10.22 31.93
C THR A 463 46.09 -9.45 32.74
N GLY A 464 45.89 -9.39 34.05
CA GLY A 464 46.94 -9.09 35.02
C GLY A 464 47.14 -10.32 35.87
N ASP A 465 48.19 -11.09 35.56
CA ASP A 465 48.83 -12.03 36.50
C ASP A 465 49.50 -11.26 37.64
#